data_AF-A0A7S3CF46-F1
#
_entry.id   AF-A0A7S3CF46-F1
#
_cell.length_a   1.000
_cell.length_b   1.000
_cell.length_c   1.000
_cell.angle_alpha   90.00
_cell.angle_beta   90.00
_cell.angle_gamma   90.00
#
_symmetry.space_group_name_H-M   'P 1'
#
loop_
_entity.id
_entity.type
_entity.pdbx_description
1 polymer ?
#
loop_
_entity_poly.entity_id
_entity_poly.type
_entity_poly.pdbx_seq_one_letter_code
_entity_poly.pdbx_strand_id
1 'polypeptide(L)'
;FFLRKASAEVGERHTNMSVIGAAGAAGRGVGACGGRRTPRAPGIRPKVPKCLASQQRVRAAVSRAAPRAPVARRTGAPLLPGRGVSVGVVARGLPDDVDWGQVQGYVYATVVQFGLIACTLRALDFAFPKLLGVLGNVNSALPAKAEGVAVFLFFLFMAFRSRIFSPLDNRRPTLKGESKEIAERKRPAWMPPPLAFPIIWSTIGILRATSSLLVWKALGGKFLVWPLMVFLFHLCIGDTWNSINNVDKEYGVATLSMVFVVGSVYSACFSYWQVSQRAGMILAPSCVWISIASFLVFSIWKLNDRQPLYPVKK
;
A
#
# COMPACT_ATOMS: atom_id res chain seq x y z
N PHE A 1 -8.43 -17.07 26.56
CA PHE A 1 -9.73 -17.32 27.23
C PHE A 1 -10.77 -16.23 26.91
N PHE A 2 -10.76 -15.61 25.72
CA PHE A 2 -11.82 -14.68 25.29
C PHE A 2 -12.04 -14.76 23.76
N LEU A 3 -11.96 -15.97 23.19
CA LEU A 3 -12.10 -16.24 21.74
C LEU A 3 -13.01 -17.45 21.45
N ARG A 4 -14.08 -17.65 22.23
CA ARG A 4 -15.04 -18.76 21.99
C ARG A 4 -16.53 -18.41 22.16
N LYS A 5 -16.91 -17.13 22.21
CA LYS A 5 -18.31 -16.75 22.51
C LYS A 5 -18.89 -15.68 21.58
N ALA A 6 -18.82 -15.90 20.26
CA ALA A 6 -19.52 -15.05 19.29
C ALA A 6 -19.93 -15.77 17.99
N SER A 7 -20.08 -17.10 18.01
CA SER A 7 -20.46 -17.88 16.81
C SER A 7 -21.83 -18.55 16.93
N ALA A 8 -22.68 -18.08 17.84
CA ALA A 8 -24.00 -18.65 18.07
C ALA A 8 -25.01 -17.53 18.32
N GLU A 9 -25.37 -16.80 17.26
CA GLU A 9 -26.64 -16.09 17.15
C GLU A 9 -26.75 -15.58 15.71
N VAL A 10 -27.69 -16.18 14.96
CA VAL A 10 -28.41 -15.72 13.75
C VAL A 10 -28.73 -16.97 12.93
N GLY A 11 -29.71 -17.71 13.44
CA GLY A 11 -30.54 -18.63 12.67
C GLY A 11 -31.97 -18.07 12.66
N GLU A 12 -32.62 -18.21 11.50
CA GLU A 12 -34.07 -18.11 11.28
C GLU A 12 -34.75 -16.74 11.42
N ARG A 13 -34.95 -16.07 10.27
CA ARG A 13 -36.30 -15.70 9.82
C ARG A 13 -36.46 -16.02 8.34
N HIS A 14 -37.30 -17.00 8.05
CA HIS A 14 -37.78 -17.36 6.71
C HIS A 14 -39.20 -16.82 6.51
N THR A 15 -39.59 -16.72 5.23
CA THR A 15 -40.93 -16.54 4.64
C THR A 15 -41.45 -15.09 4.60
N ASN A 16 -42.11 -14.58 3.56
CA ASN A 16 -42.50 -15.06 2.23
C ASN A 16 -43.01 -13.82 1.46
N MET A 17 -42.70 -13.65 0.17
CA MET A 17 -43.74 -13.32 -0.83
C MET A 17 -43.21 -13.51 -2.24
N SER A 18 -43.93 -14.36 -2.98
CA SER A 18 -43.72 -14.78 -4.35
C SER A 18 -44.49 -13.87 -5.32
N VAL A 19 -43.91 -13.71 -6.51
CA VAL A 19 -44.56 -13.78 -7.84
C VAL A 19 -45.70 -12.80 -8.15
N ILE A 20 -45.45 -11.91 -9.13
CA ILE A 20 -46.37 -11.66 -10.27
C ILE A 20 -45.49 -11.46 -11.53
N GLY A 21 -45.78 -12.22 -12.57
CA GLY A 21 -45.20 -12.08 -13.90
C GLY A 21 -46.18 -11.51 -14.93
N ALA A 22 -45.73 -11.58 -16.20
CA ALA A 22 -46.45 -11.28 -17.45
C ALA A 22 -46.64 -9.78 -17.79
N ALA A 23 -46.76 -9.35 -19.04
CA ALA A 23 -46.35 -9.79 -20.37
C ALA A 23 -46.87 -8.70 -21.33
N GLY A 24 -46.16 -8.46 -22.45
CA GLY A 24 -46.75 -8.03 -23.71
C GLY A 24 -46.97 -6.53 -23.95
N ALA A 25 -46.39 -6.02 -25.04
CA ALA A 25 -47.18 -5.63 -26.22
C ALA A 25 -46.25 -5.17 -27.37
N ALA A 26 -46.62 -5.61 -28.58
CA ALA A 26 -45.95 -5.39 -29.84
C ALA A 26 -46.35 -4.06 -30.51
N GLY A 27 -45.53 -3.59 -31.47
CA GLY A 27 -45.89 -2.53 -32.42
C GLY A 27 -44.98 -2.56 -33.65
N ARG A 28 -45.60 -2.60 -34.84
CA ARG A 28 -45.03 -2.90 -36.18
C ARG A 28 -44.69 -1.64 -37.00
N GLY A 29 -43.96 -1.82 -38.11
CA GLY A 29 -43.90 -0.94 -39.31
C GLY A 29 -42.47 -0.80 -39.86
N VAL A 30 -41.98 -1.54 -40.88
CA VAL A 30 -42.22 -1.58 -42.35
C VAL A 30 -41.65 -0.38 -43.15
N GLY A 31 -40.78 -0.70 -44.13
CA GLY A 31 -40.42 0.09 -45.33
C GLY A 31 -38.97 0.61 -45.38
N ALA A 32 -38.22 0.67 -46.48
CA ALA A 32 -38.18 0.04 -47.81
C ALA A 32 -36.86 0.48 -48.50
N CYS A 33 -36.31 -0.40 -49.35
CA CYS A 33 -35.41 -0.24 -50.51
C CYS A 33 -34.58 1.04 -50.79
N GLY A 34 -33.32 0.83 -51.18
CA GLY A 34 -32.57 1.74 -52.06
C GLY A 34 -31.09 1.36 -52.25
N GLY A 35 -30.74 0.73 -53.38
CA GLY A 35 -29.38 0.25 -53.66
C GLY A 35 -28.51 1.15 -54.54
N ARG A 36 -27.21 0.79 -54.63
CA ARG A 36 -26.23 0.98 -55.73
C ARG A 36 -24.94 0.23 -55.32
N ARG A 37 -24.54 -0.90 -55.94
CA ARG A 37 -23.62 -1.07 -57.12
C ARG A 37 -22.39 -0.16 -57.02
N THR A 38 -21.11 -0.56 -57.07
CA THR A 38 -20.29 -1.66 -57.67
C THR A 38 -18.79 -1.31 -57.37
N PRO A 39 -17.72 -2.01 -57.85
CA PRO A 39 -17.41 -3.43 -58.04
C PRO A 39 -16.02 -3.88 -57.47
N ARG A 40 -15.73 -5.18 -57.66
CA ARG A 40 -14.54 -6.00 -57.33
C ARG A 40 -13.17 -5.53 -57.86
N ALA A 41 -12.09 -5.99 -57.19
CA ALA A 41 -10.91 -6.63 -57.80
C ALA A 41 -10.08 -7.46 -56.77
N PRO A 42 -9.26 -8.46 -57.18
CA PRO A 42 -9.05 -9.73 -56.45
C PRO A 42 -7.60 -10.06 -56.02
N GLY A 43 -7.41 -11.11 -55.21
CA GLY A 43 -6.23 -12.01 -55.33
C GLY A 43 -5.50 -12.46 -54.04
N ILE A 44 -5.76 -13.71 -53.59
CA ILE A 44 -4.80 -14.83 -53.40
C ILE A 44 -3.50 -14.53 -52.60
N ARG A 45 -3.08 -15.17 -51.48
CA ARG A 45 -3.12 -16.57 -50.97
C ARG A 45 -2.62 -16.59 -49.50
N PRO A 46 -3.03 -17.54 -48.62
CA PRO A 46 -2.39 -17.76 -47.31
C PRO A 46 -1.32 -18.88 -47.38
N LYS A 47 -0.26 -18.79 -46.56
CA LYS A 47 0.73 -19.87 -46.34
C LYS A 47 0.59 -20.43 -44.92
N VAL A 48 0.35 -21.75 -44.86
CA VAL A 48 0.28 -22.62 -43.67
C VAL A 48 1.66 -23.25 -43.40
N PRO A 49 2.04 -23.55 -42.14
CA PRO A 49 3.36 -24.08 -41.78
C PRO A 49 3.55 -25.57 -42.11
N LYS A 50 4.80 -25.98 -42.37
CA LYS A 50 5.21 -27.37 -42.59
C LYS A 50 5.79 -27.98 -41.31
N CYS A 51 5.23 -29.11 -40.93
CA CYS A 51 5.72 -30.10 -39.97
C CYS A 51 5.91 -31.40 -40.77
N LEU A 52 7.04 -32.10 -40.63
CA LEU A 52 7.27 -33.54 -40.91
C LEU A 52 8.75 -33.82 -40.59
N ALA A 53 9.09 -34.57 -39.53
CA ALA A 53 9.18 -36.03 -39.45
C ALA A 53 10.51 -36.61 -39.98
N SER A 54 11.29 -37.21 -39.07
CA SER A 54 12.08 -38.42 -39.37
C SER A 54 12.32 -39.22 -38.08
N GLN A 55 11.56 -40.30 -37.92
CA GLN A 55 11.87 -41.45 -37.07
C GLN A 55 12.18 -42.64 -38.00
N GLN A 56 13.01 -43.57 -37.50
CA GLN A 56 13.29 -44.97 -37.92
C GLN A 56 14.80 -45.16 -38.08
N ARG A 57 15.47 -46.24 -37.65
CA ARG A 57 15.25 -47.53 -36.95
C ARG A 57 16.68 -47.88 -36.42
N VAL A 58 16.97 -48.82 -35.52
CA VAL A 58 16.85 -50.28 -35.63
C VAL A 58 17.29 -50.87 -34.27
N ARG A 59 16.65 -51.99 -33.91
CA ARG A 59 16.77 -52.78 -32.68
C ARG A 59 17.98 -53.73 -32.64
N ALA A 60 18.26 -54.18 -31.41
CA ALA A 60 18.58 -55.54 -30.98
C ALA A 60 20.01 -56.09 -31.08
N ALA A 61 20.54 -56.49 -29.92
CA ALA A 61 21.17 -57.79 -29.74
C ALA A 61 21.10 -58.21 -28.25
N VAL A 62 20.90 -59.51 -28.05
CA VAL A 62 20.46 -60.22 -26.85
C VAL A 62 21.62 -61.04 -26.27
N SER A 63 21.63 -61.20 -24.94
CA SER A 63 22.18 -62.32 -24.14
C SER A 63 23.69 -62.58 -24.16
N ARG A 64 24.29 -62.59 -22.96
CA ARG A 64 25.09 -63.73 -22.48
C ARG A 64 25.23 -63.73 -20.95
N ALA A 65 25.33 -64.94 -20.44
CA ALA A 65 25.12 -65.37 -19.06
C ALA A 65 26.26 -65.07 -18.08
N ALA A 66 25.91 -65.15 -16.79
CA ALA A 66 26.75 -64.98 -15.61
C ALA A 66 27.74 -66.14 -15.35
N PRO A 67 28.68 -65.92 -14.42
CA PRO A 67 29.04 -66.93 -13.43
C PRO A 67 28.74 -66.45 -11.99
N ARG A 68 28.35 -67.41 -11.12
CA ARG A 68 28.09 -67.23 -9.69
C ARG A 68 29.35 -67.48 -8.85
N ALA A 69 29.56 -66.67 -7.80
CA ALA A 69 29.92 -67.02 -6.41
C ALA A 69 30.54 -65.80 -5.66
N PRO A 70 30.60 -65.76 -4.31
CA PRO A 70 29.78 -66.37 -3.28
C PRO A 70 29.06 -65.32 -2.39
N VAL A 71 28.09 -65.78 -1.61
CA VAL A 71 27.31 -64.98 -0.65
C VAL A 71 28.19 -64.60 0.55
N ALA A 72 28.53 -63.31 0.67
CA ALA A 72 29.07 -62.73 1.88
C ALA A 72 27.96 -61.97 2.62
N ARG A 73 27.56 -62.51 3.77
CA ARG A 73 26.63 -61.91 4.73
C ARG A 73 27.28 -60.66 5.33
N ARG A 74 26.82 -59.46 4.96
CA ARG A 74 27.12 -58.22 5.69
C ARG A 74 25.85 -57.46 6.00
N THR A 75 25.55 -57.44 7.29
CA THR A 75 24.68 -56.53 8.01
C THR A 75 24.98 -55.06 7.66
N GLY A 76 23.96 -54.30 7.28
CA GLY A 76 24.05 -52.85 7.10
C GLY A 76 22.79 -52.30 6.43
N ALA A 77 22.03 -51.48 7.14
CA ALA A 77 20.84 -50.80 6.65
C ALA A 77 21.18 -49.87 5.45
N PRO A 78 20.23 -49.58 4.53
CA PRO A 78 20.50 -48.69 3.41
C PRO A 78 20.67 -47.24 3.91
N LEU A 79 21.86 -46.68 3.76
CA LEU A 79 22.08 -45.24 3.87
C LEU A 79 21.46 -44.55 2.65
N LEU A 80 20.30 -43.92 2.86
CA LEU A 80 19.75 -42.97 1.90
C LEU A 80 20.70 -41.76 1.81
N PRO A 81 21.11 -41.30 0.61
CA PRO A 81 21.90 -40.10 0.49
C PRO A 81 21.02 -38.90 0.83
N GLY A 82 21.12 -38.42 2.07
CA GLY A 82 20.59 -37.13 2.48
C GLY A 82 21.32 -36.03 1.71
N ARG A 83 20.80 -35.61 0.56
CA ARG A 83 21.10 -34.29 0.00
C ARG A 83 20.47 -33.25 0.92
N GLY A 84 21.16 -32.94 2.02
CA GLY A 84 20.96 -31.70 2.74
C GLY A 84 21.34 -30.57 1.80
N VAL A 85 20.36 -29.91 1.18
CA VAL A 85 20.57 -28.58 0.63
C VAL A 85 20.70 -27.67 1.85
N SER A 86 21.91 -27.53 2.36
CA SER A 86 22.25 -26.50 3.32
C SER A 86 22.15 -25.16 2.60
N VAL A 87 20.96 -24.54 2.65
CA VAL A 87 20.81 -23.12 2.33
C VAL A 87 21.51 -22.36 3.46
N GLY A 88 22.82 -22.21 3.32
CA GLY A 88 23.59 -21.32 4.17
C GLY A 88 23.15 -19.89 3.87
N VAL A 89 22.21 -19.36 4.66
CA VAL A 89 22.02 -17.92 4.76
C VAL A 89 23.25 -17.42 5.51
N VAL A 90 24.32 -17.14 4.76
CA VAL A 90 25.46 -16.40 5.30
C VAL A 90 24.92 -15.03 5.65
N ALA A 91 24.74 -14.77 6.95
CA ALA A 91 24.50 -13.44 7.47
C ALA A 91 25.76 -12.62 7.18
N ARG A 92 25.84 -12.08 5.97
CA ARG A 92 26.86 -11.10 5.60
C ARG A 92 26.61 -9.91 6.53
N GLY A 93 27.55 -9.64 7.43
CA GLY A 93 27.45 -8.50 8.34
C GLY A 93 27.15 -7.23 7.57
N LEU A 94 26.43 -6.30 8.20
CA LEU A 94 26.25 -4.96 7.65
C LEU A 94 27.63 -4.38 7.31
N PRO A 95 27.85 -3.86 6.10
CA PRO A 95 29.19 -3.41 5.74
C PRO A 95 29.59 -2.17 6.56
N ASP A 96 30.88 -1.97 6.78
CA ASP A 96 31.40 -0.93 7.69
C ASP A 96 31.21 0.52 7.16
N ASP A 97 30.74 0.65 5.92
CA ASP A 97 30.45 1.91 5.23
C ASP A 97 29.09 2.53 5.58
N VAL A 98 28.29 1.86 6.43
CA VAL A 98 26.98 2.37 6.89
C VAL A 98 27.16 3.65 7.72
N ASP A 99 26.47 4.71 7.32
CA ASP A 99 26.37 5.95 8.09
C ASP A 99 25.30 5.84 9.19
N TRP A 100 25.74 5.36 10.36
CA TRP A 100 24.89 5.27 11.55
C TRP A 100 24.45 6.63 12.09
N GLY A 101 25.22 7.70 11.84
CA GLY A 101 24.87 9.05 12.27
C GLY A 101 23.62 9.54 11.53
N GLN A 102 23.57 9.31 10.22
CA GLN A 102 22.41 9.65 9.39
C GLN A 102 21.18 8.81 9.77
N VAL A 103 21.34 7.49 9.99
CA VAL A 103 20.24 6.61 10.45
C VAL A 103 19.66 7.09 11.78
N GLN A 104 20.53 7.39 12.75
CA GLN A 104 20.12 7.92 14.06
C GLN A 104 19.44 9.30 13.91
N GLY A 105 19.94 10.15 13.01
CA GLY A 105 19.33 11.44 12.70
C GLY A 105 17.88 11.31 12.23
N TYR A 106 17.59 10.35 11.35
CA TYR A 106 16.21 10.08 10.92
C TYR A 106 15.32 9.64 12.07
N VAL A 107 15.76 8.66 12.87
CA VAL A 107 14.99 8.13 14.00
C VAL A 107 14.74 9.23 15.05
N TYR A 108 15.78 9.98 15.41
CA TYR A 108 15.70 11.07 16.37
C TYR A 108 14.68 12.13 15.90
N ALA A 109 14.76 12.54 14.63
CA ALA A 109 13.83 13.52 14.11
C ALA A 109 12.38 13.02 14.08
N THR A 110 12.13 11.75 13.73
CA THR A 110 10.79 11.16 13.80
C THR A 110 10.25 11.16 15.24
N VAL A 111 11.09 10.79 16.22
CA VAL A 111 10.72 10.75 17.64
C VAL A 111 10.42 12.14 18.18
N VAL A 112 11.27 13.13 17.88
CA VAL A 112 11.05 14.53 18.28
C VAL A 112 9.76 15.07 17.65
N GLN A 113 9.55 14.84 16.36
CA GLN A 113 8.32 15.25 15.68
C GLN A 113 7.08 14.66 16.34
N PHE A 114 7.09 13.35 16.62
CA PHE A 114 5.98 12.68 17.28
C PHE A 114 5.75 13.19 18.70
N GLY A 115 6.81 13.44 19.46
CA GLY A 115 6.74 14.03 20.80
C GLY A 115 6.10 15.42 20.80
N LEU A 116 6.50 16.30 19.88
CA LEU A 116 5.90 17.63 19.73
C LEU A 116 4.42 17.56 19.37
N ILE A 117 4.04 16.63 18.49
CA ILE A 117 2.64 16.39 18.14
C ILE A 117 1.87 15.88 19.37
N ALA A 118 2.40 14.91 20.12
CA ALA A 118 1.76 14.39 21.32
C ALA A 118 1.56 15.49 22.38
N CYS A 119 2.57 16.35 22.59
CA CYS A 119 2.44 17.53 23.45
C CYS A 119 1.33 18.48 22.96
N THR A 120 1.23 18.69 21.65
CA THR A 120 0.16 19.50 21.05
C THR A 120 -1.22 18.89 21.30
N LEU A 121 -1.39 17.58 21.10
CA LEU A 121 -2.66 16.89 21.40
C LEU A 121 -3.02 16.99 22.88
N ARG A 122 -2.03 16.84 23.77
CA ARG A 122 -2.24 16.98 25.22
C ARG A 122 -2.66 18.38 25.62
N ALA A 123 -2.11 19.40 24.96
CA ALA A 123 -2.51 20.80 25.13
C ALA A 123 -3.94 21.04 24.61
N LEU A 124 -4.29 20.46 23.45
CA LEU A 124 -5.65 20.53 22.90
C LEU A 124 -6.67 19.89 23.83
N ASP A 125 -6.38 18.73 24.42
CA ASP A 125 -7.26 18.10 25.41
C ASP A 125 -7.58 19.01 26.62
N PHE A 126 -6.64 19.88 26.98
CA PHE A 126 -6.81 20.83 28.09
C PHE A 126 -7.47 22.14 27.67
N ALA A 127 -7.09 22.69 26.52
CA ALA A 127 -7.50 24.02 26.07
C ALA A 127 -8.82 24.00 25.28
N PHE A 128 -9.06 22.96 24.49
CA PHE A 128 -10.20 22.90 23.57
C PHE A 128 -11.57 22.93 24.29
N PRO A 129 -11.80 22.17 25.38
CA PRO A 129 -13.07 22.25 26.11
C PRO A 129 -13.31 23.63 26.73
N LYS A 130 -12.25 24.30 27.21
CA LYS A 130 -12.32 25.65 27.79
C LYS A 130 -12.69 26.69 26.73
N LEU A 131 -12.06 26.60 25.56
CA LEU A 131 -12.36 27.46 24.42
C LEU A 131 -13.82 27.31 23.97
N LEU A 132 -14.31 26.07 23.88
CA LEU A 132 -15.71 25.80 23.55
C LEU A 132 -16.67 26.32 24.62
N GLY A 133 -16.33 26.22 25.90
CA GLY A 133 -17.12 26.80 26.99
C GLY A 133 -17.28 28.32 26.88
N VAL A 134 -16.19 29.03 26.56
CA VAL A 134 -16.23 30.49 26.33
C VAL A 134 -17.11 30.85 25.13
N LEU A 135 -16.98 30.12 24.02
CA LEU A 135 -17.80 30.34 22.82
C LEU A 135 -19.28 30.02 23.06
N GLY A 136 -19.57 28.98 23.86
CA GLY A 136 -20.92 28.60 24.23
C GLY A 136 -21.64 29.65 25.08
N ASN A 137 -20.90 30.40 25.89
CA ASN A 137 -21.45 31.53 26.66
C ASN A 137 -21.84 32.72 25.77
N VAL A 138 -21.25 32.84 24.57
CA VAL A 138 -21.57 33.89 23.60
C VAL A 138 -22.76 33.49 22.72
N ASN A 139 -22.87 32.21 22.35
CA ASN A 139 -24.00 31.70 21.57
C ASN A 139 -24.16 30.18 21.77
N SER A 140 -25.30 29.77 22.35
CA SER A 140 -25.59 28.37 22.69
C SER A 140 -25.86 27.46 21.48
N ALA A 141 -26.14 28.01 20.29
CA ALA A 141 -26.45 27.24 19.08
C ALA A 141 -25.25 26.99 18.14
N LEU A 142 -24.14 27.71 18.33
CA LEU A 142 -22.92 27.57 17.53
C LEU A 142 -22.00 26.36 17.87
N PRO A 143 -21.92 25.82 19.11
CA PRO A 143 -20.76 25.02 19.52
C PRO A 143 -20.68 23.65 18.84
N ALA A 144 -21.78 22.93 18.63
CA ALA A 144 -21.74 21.57 18.10
C ALA A 144 -21.28 21.47 16.63
N LYS A 145 -21.70 22.44 15.79
CA LYS A 145 -21.25 22.50 14.38
C LYS A 145 -19.84 23.08 14.29
N ALA A 146 -19.53 24.10 15.08
CA ALA A 146 -18.21 24.73 15.10
C ALA A 146 -17.12 23.77 15.60
N GLU A 147 -17.41 22.97 16.62
CA GLU A 147 -16.51 21.96 17.18
C GLU A 147 -16.09 20.93 16.12
N GLY A 148 -17.06 20.33 15.43
CA GLY A 148 -16.77 19.35 14.39
C GLY A 148 -15.94 19.92 13.24
N VAL A 149 -16.21 21.18 12.85
CA VAL A 149 -15.43 21.88 11.81
C VAL A 149 -14.01 22.18 12.31
N ALA A 150 -13.83 22.66 13.54
CA ALA A 150 -12.52 22.95 14.10
C ALA A 150 -11.64 21.67 14.18
N VAL A 151 -12.21 20.57 14.66
CA VAL A 151 -11.51 19.27 14.73
C VAL A 151 -11.18 18.75 13.34
N PHE A 152 -12.11 18.85 12.38
CA PHE A 152 -11.86 18.48 10.99
C PHE A 152 -10.71 19.29 10.39
N LEU A 153 -10.74 20.62 10.55
CA LEU A 153 -9.69 21.51 10.04
C LEU A 153 -8.35 21.25 10.72
N PHE A 154 -8.33 20.93 12.01
CA PHE A 154 -7.12 20.51 12.71
C PHE A 154 -6.52 19.24 12.09
N PHE A 155 -7.32 18.18 11.92
CA PHE A 155 -6.79 16.95 11.30
C PHE A 155 -6.47 17.12 9.81
N LEU A 156 -7.17 18.01 9.10
CA LEU A 156 -6.84 18.37 7.72
C LEU A 156 -5.49 19.09 7.66
N PHE A 157 -5.25 20.03 8.57
CA PHE A 157 -3.96 20.69 8.73
C PHE A 157 -2.87 19.66 9.03
N MET A 158 -3.08 18.76 10.01
CA MET A 158 -2.12 17.70 10.34
C MET A 158 -1.84 16.80 9.13
N ALA A 159 -2.86 16.48 8.32
CA ALA A 159 -2.70 15.63 7.14
C ALA A 159 -1.82 16.25 6.04
N PHE A 160 -1.75 17.57 5.92
CA PHE A 160 -0.95 18.27 4.90
C PHE A 160 0.33 18.93 5.43
N ARG A 161 0.35 19.31 6.70
CA ARG A 161 1.37 20.20 7.30
C ARG A 161 1.99 19.65 8.58
N SER A 162 1.85 18.35 8.87
CA SER A 162 2.53 17.68 10.01
C SER A 162 4.05 17.89 10.02
N ARG A 163 4.67 18.09 8.84
CA ARG A 163 6.10 18.41 8.70
C ARG A 163 6.55 19.67 9.43
N ILE A 164 5.64 20.58 9.78
CA ILE A 164 6.01 21.79 10.54
C ILE A 164 6.62 21.45 11.90
N PHE A 165 6.34 20.25 12.42
CA PHE A 165 6.91 19.73 13.67
C PHE A 165 8.21 18.92 13.44
N SER A 166 8.63 18.70 12.19
CA SER A 166 9.78 17.86 11.86
C SER A 166 11.08 18.68 11.91
N PRO A 167 12.12 18.21 12.63
CA PRO A 167 13.45 18.82 12.58
C PRO A 167 14.18 18.66 11.24
N LEU A 168 13.72 17.74 10.37
CA LEU A 168 14.37 17.49 9.08
C LEU A 168 14.04 18.58 8.07
N ASP A 169 14.99 18.81 7.16
CA ASP A 169 14.74 19.65 5.99
C ASP A 169 13.63 19.01 5.14
N ASN A 170 12.69 19.87 4.72
CA ASN A 170 11.48 19.50 4.02
C ASN A 170 11.22 20.42 2.81
N ARG A 171 12.26 21.14 2.36
CA ARG A 171 12.20 22.01 1.20
C ARG A 171 11.83 21.21 -0.04
N ARG A 172 10.77 21.65 -0.73
CA ARG A 172 10.34 21.06 -1.99
C ARG A 172 11.32 21.48 -3.11
N PRO A 173 11.70 20.58 -4.03
CA PRO A 173 12.51 20.95 -5.18
C PRO A 173 11.89 22.10 -5.96
N THR A 174 12.72 22.96 -6.55
CA THR A 174 12.24 24.02 -7.45
C THR A 174 11.68 23.39 -8.73
N LEU A 175 10.74 24.05 -9.40
CA LEU A 175 10.13 23.56 -10.65
C LEU A 175 11.17 23.20 -11.73
N LYS A 176 12.27 23.95 -11.77
CA LYS A 176 13.42 23.69 -12.67
C LYS A 176 14.18 22.42 -12.28
N GLY A 177 14.43 22.23 -10.98
CA GLY A 177 15.04 21.00 -10.46
C GLY A 177 14.16 19.77 -10.70
N GLU A 178 12.85 19.90 -10.48
CA GLU A 178 11.89 18.82 -10.70
C GLU A 178 11.82 18.40 -12.17
N SER A 179 11.76 19.35 -13.10
CA SER A 179 11.77 19.06 -14.55
C SER A 179 13.03 18.30 -15.00
N LYS A 180 14.19 18.66 -14.45
CA LYS A 180 15.46 17.99 -14.73
C LYS A 180 15.47 16.55 -14.21
N GLU A 181 15.04 16.34 -12.97
CA GLU A 181 14.93 14.99 -12.39
C GLU A 181 13.91 14.11 -13.11
N ILE A 182 12.81 14.71 -13.58
CA ILE A 182 11.82 14.01 -14.41
C ILE A 182 12.48 13.49 -15.70
N ALA A 183 13.33 14.27 -16.33
CA ALA A 183 13.99 13.91 -17.59
C ALA A 183 15.09 12.85 -17.41
N GLU A 184 15.84 12.91 -16.31
CA GLU A 184 17.00 12.03 -16.10
C GLU A 184 16.61 10.63 -15.58
N ARG A 185 15.44 10.49 -14.95
CA ARG A 185 15.08 9.27 -14.22
C ARG A 185 14.20 8.31 -15.00
N LYS A 186 14.59 7.04 -15.06
CA LYS A 186 13.78 5.97 -15.67
C LYS A 186 12.54 5.70 -14.81
N ARG A 187 11.37 5.60 -15.45
CA ARG A 187 10.06 5.40 -14.80
C ARG A 187 9.33 4.20 -15.41
N PRO A 188 8.54 3.47 -14.62
CA PRO A 188 7.74 2.38 -15.15
C PRO A 188 6.59 2.91 -16.03
N ALA A 189 6.23 2.14 -17.06
CA ALA A 189 5.18 2.52 -18.01
C ALA A 189 3.77 2.66 -17.37
N TRP A 190 3.53 2.01 -16.23
CA TRP A 190 2.27 2.06 -15.51
C TRP A 190 2.16 3.24 -14.53
N MET A 191 3.20 4.06 -14.41
CA MET A 191 3.18 5.20 -13.49
C MET A 191 2.01 6.15 -13.82
N PRO A 192 1.22 6.58 -12.81
CA PRO A 192 0.15 7.54 -13.04
C PRO A 192 0.65 8.84 -13.66
N PRO A 193 -0.19 9.55 -14.45
CA PRO A 193 0.15 10.88 -14.95
C PRO A 193 0.49 11.86 -13.81
N PRO A 194 1.37 12.86 -14.03
CA PRO A 194 1.79 13.80 -12.98
C PRO A 194 0.63 14.48 -12.23
N LEU A 195 -0.47 14.81 -12.92
CA LEU A 195 -1.64 15.44 -12.33
C LEU A 195 -2.44 14.52 -11.40
N ALA A 196 -2.33 13.19 -11.56
CA ALA A 196 -3.03 12.24 -10.70
C ALA A 196 -2.53 12.29 -9.25
N PHE A 197 -1.22 12.52 -9.05
CA PHE A 197 -0.61 12.58 -7.72
C PHE A 197 -1.24 13.64 -6.80
N PRO A 198 -1.28 14.94 -7.16
CA PRO A 198 -1.87 15.96 -6.28
C PRO A 198 -3.37 15.72 -6.03
N ILE A 199 -4.11 15.19 -6.99
CA ILE A 199 -5.54 14.86 -6.81
C ILE A 199 -5.69 13.76 -5.75
N ILE A 200 -4.98 12.64 -5.92
CA ILE A 200 -5.07 11.50 -5.01
C ILE A 200 -4.64 11.88 -3.60
N TRP A 201 -3.53 12.62 -3.45
CA TRP A 201 -3.07 13.09 -2.14
C TRP A 201 -4.04 14.07 -1.49
N SER A 202 -4.69 14.94 -2.27
CA SER A 202 -5.72 15.85 -1.75
C SER A 202 -6.94 15.09 -1.24
N THR A 203 -7.42 14.10 -2.00
CA THR A 203 -8.50 13.22 -1.58
C THR A 203 -8.15 12.44 -0.31
N ILE A 204 -6.94 11.86 -0.23
CA ILE A 204 -6.47 11.16 0.97
C ILE A 204 -6.40 12.08 2.18
N GLY A 205 -5.96 13.34 2.01
CA GLY A 205 -5.96 14.34 3.08
C GLY A 205 -7.35 14.57 3.68
N ILE A 206 -8.37 14.70 2.83
CA ILE A 206 -9.77 14.86 3.26
C ILE A 206 -10.28 13.59 3.96
N LEU A 207 -9.98 12.39 3.43
CA LEU A 207 -10.38 11.12 4.04
C LEU A 207 -9.74 10.92 5.41
N ARG A 208 -8.46 11.29 5.56
CA ARG A 208 -7.75 11.28 6.85
C ARG A 208 -8.41 12.20 7.88
N ALA A 209 -8.74 13.43 7.49
CA ALA A 209 -9.43 14.38 8.37
C ALA A 209 -10.83 13.88 8.79
N THR A 210 -11.60 13.37 7.81
CA THR A 210 -12.95 12.85 8.04
C THR A 210 -12.94 11.64 8.98
N SER A 211 -12.06 10.67 8.72
CA SER A 211 -11.94 9.47 9.55
C SER A 211 -11.47 9.80 10.98
N SER A 212 -10.52 10.73 11.12
CA SER A 212 -10.03 11.16 12.44
C SER A 212 -11.09 11.90 13.25
N LEU A 213 -11.93 12.73 12.59
CA LEU A 213 -13.09 13.34 13.23
C LEU A 213 -14.06 12.29 13.79
N LEU A 214 -14.32 11.21 13.05
CA LEU A 214 -15.20 10.13 13.51
C LEU A 214 -14.61 9.40 14.72
N VAL A 215 -13.31 9.11 14.70
CA VAL A 215 -12.60 8.47 15.84
C VAL A 215 -12.63 9.38 17.07
N TRP A 216 -12.34 10.66 16.88
CA TRP A 216 -12.37 11.66 17.95
C TRP A 216 -13.76 11.76 18.60
N LYS A 217 -14.84 11.79 17.80
CA LYS A 217 -16.23 11.75 18.30
C LYS A 217 -16.52 10.45 19.06
N ALA A 218 -16.11 9.30 18.51
CA ALA A 218 -16.34 8.00 19.13
C ALA A 218 -15.61 7.81 20.47
N LEU A 219 -14.50 8.52 20.67
CA LEU A 219 -13.69 8.46 21.89
C LEU A 219 -13.96 9.63 22.85
N GLY A 220 -15.13 10.27 22.74
CA GLY A 220 -15.60 11.28 23.69
C GLY A 220 -14.87 12.62 23.58
N GLY A 221 -14.40 12.99 22.39
CA GLY A 221 -13.84 14.30 22.12
C GLY A 221 -12.38 14.50 22.58
N LYS A 222 -11.64 13.40 22.81
CA LYS A 222 -10.23 13.44 23.23
C LYS A 222 -9.28 13.35 22.04
N PHE A 223 -8.24 14.17 22.06
CA PHE A 223 -7.17 14.26 21.06
C PHE A 223 -6.03 13.27 21.35
N LEU A 224 -5.56 13.19 22.60
CA LEU A 224 -4.47 12.30 22.98
C LEU A 224 -5.01 10.89 23.33
N VAL A 225 -5.34 10.15 22.29
CA VAL A 225 -5.82 8.77 22.39
C VAL A 225 -5.06 7.86 21.43
N TRP A 226 -4.92 6.59 21.82
CA TRP A 226 -4.08 5.62 21.11
C TRP A 226 -4.30 5.57 19.58
N PRO A 227 -5.54 5.47 19.05
CA PRO A 227 -5.74 5.35 17.61
C PRO A 227 -5.28 6.60 16.84
N LEU A 228 -5.56 7.80 17.37
CA LEU A 228 -5.11 9.05 16.78
C LEU A 228 -3.58 9.19 16.85
N MET A 229 -2.96 8.75 17.94
CA MET A 229 -1.50 8.71 18.05
C MET A 229 -0.86 7.79 17.01
N VAL A 230 -1.42 6.59 16.78
CA VAL A 230 -0.92 5.66 15.74
C VAL A 230 -1.02 6.30 14.35
N PHE A 231 -2.13 6.98 14.04
CA PHE A 231 -2.29 7.70 12.78
C PHE A 231 -1.29 8.86 12.63
N LEU A 232 -1.09 9.67 13.67
CA LEU A 232 -0.15 10.79 13.62
C LEU A 232 1.30 10.33 13.58
N PHE A 233 1.61 9.19 14.20
CA PHE A 233 2.91 8.54 14.07
C PHE A 233 3.17 8.05 12.64
N HIS A 234 2.14 7.51 11.97
CA HIS A 234 2.23 7.19 10.53
C HIS A 234 2.58 8.43 9.69
N LEU A 235 2.04 9.62 10.01
CA LEU A 235 2.43 10.86 9.33
C LEU A 235 3.91 11.21 9.58
N CYS A 236 4.42 11.06 10.80
CA CYS A 236 5.83 11.32 11.12
C CYS A 236 6.78 10.41 10.32
N ILE A 237 6.44 9.12 10.20
CA ILE A 237 7.19 8.17 9.37
C ILE A 237 7.15 8.61 7.89
N GLY A 238 5.97 8.99 7.38
CA GLY A 238 5.82 9.48 6.01
C GLY A 238 6.58 10.77 5.73
N ASP A 239 6.69 11.65 6.72
CA ASP A 239 7.47 12.89 6.61
C ASP A 239 8.97 12.61 6.58
N THR A 240 9.44 11.71 7.44
CA THR A 240 10.83 11.23 7.44
C THR A 240 11.17 10.60 6.08
N TRP A 241 10.27 9.76 5.54
CA TRP A 241 10.42 9.20 4.20
C TRP A 241 10.51 10.27 3.11
N ASN A 242 9.73 11.34 3.20
CA ASN A 242 9.78 12.44 2.24
C ASN A 242 11.12 13.19 2.28
N SER A 243 11.72 13.40 3.46
CA SER A 243 13.06 13.99 3.57
C SER A 243 14.11 13.07 2.94
N ILE A 244 14.10 11.78 3.26
CA ILE A 244 15.03 10.78 2.70
C ILE A 244 14.94 10.76 1.15
N ASN A 245 13.72 10.71 0.61
CA ASN A 245 13.52 10.58 -0.85
C ASN A 245 13.78 11.87 -1.62
N ASN A 246 13.32 13.03 -1.11
CA ASN A 246 13.29 14.26 -1.91
C ASN A 246 14.45 15.21 -1.60
N VAL A 247 14.95 15.20 -0.36
CA VAL A 247 16.03 16.10 0.08
C VAL A 247 17.37 15.38 -0.03
N ASP A 248 17.51 14.25 0.68
CA ASP A 248 18.78 13.52 0.72
C ASP A 248 19.03 12.72 -0.55
N LYS A 249 17.95 12.38 -1.28
CA LYS A 249 17.95 11.60 -2.53
C LYS A 249 18.59 10.21 -2.38
N GLU A 250 18.50 9.65 -1.17
CA GLU A 250 18.95 8.30 -0.84
C GLU A 250 17.87 7.29 -1.22
N TYR A 251 17.76 6.96 -2.51
CA TYR A 251 16.60 6.25 -3.04
C TYR A 251 16.50 4.78 -2.61
N GLY A 252 17.63 4.14 -2.30
CA GLY A 252 17.62 2.80 -1.73
C GLY A 252 17.10 2.82 -0.29
N VAL A 253 17.55 3.77 0.53
CA VAL A 253 17.04 3.99 1.90
C VAL A 253 15.56 4.35 1.87
N ALA A 254 15.12 5.20 0.93
CA ALA A 254 13.71 5.52 0.72
C ALA A 254 12.89 4.27 0.37
N THR A 255 13.45 3.36 -0.43
CA THR A 255 12.77 2.11 -0.81
C THR A 255 12.59 1.18 0.39
N LEU A 256 13.64 1.02 1.21
CA LEU A 256 13.55 0.20 2.42
C LEU A 256 12.60 0.82 3.45
N SER A 257 12.73 2.12 3.69
CA SER A 257 11.91 2.83 4.69
C SER A 257 10.42 2.88 4.33
N MET A 258 10.07 2.69 3.05
CA MET A 258 8.69 2.56 2.60
C MET A 258 7.94 1.38 3.26
N VAL A 259 8.66 0.33 3.69
CA VAL A 259 8.06 -0.79 4.45
C VAL A 259 7.46 -0.28 5.77
N PHE A 260 8.11 0.66 6.45
CA PHE A 260 7.58 1.27 7.67
C PHE A 260 6.38 2.18 7.39
N VAL A 261 6.38 2.89 6.26
CA VAL A 261 5.22 3.71 5.82
C VAL A 261 4.00 2.81 5.58
N VAL A 262 4.18 1.67 4.90
CA VAL A 262 3.12 0.68 4.67
C VAL A 262 2.64 0.09 6.00
N GLY A 263 3.55 -0.44 6.83
CA GLY A 263 3.18 -1.04 8.11
C GLY A 263 2.41 -0.08 9.03
N SER A 264 2.84 1.18 9.08
CA SER A 264 2.19 2.21 9.90
C SER A 264 0.81 2.63 9.38
N VAL A 265 0.58 2.72 8.06
CA VAL A 265 -0.76 3.05 7.53
C VAL A 265 -1.77 1.94 7.82
N TYR A 266 -1.35 0.67 7.69
CA TYR A 266 -2.19 -0.48 8.02
C TYR A 266 -2.49 -0.52 9.52
N SER A 267 -1.51 -0.21 10.37
CA SER A 267 -1.69 -0.12 11.83
C SER A 267 -2.69 0.99 12.22
N ALA A 268 -2.61 2.16 11.57
CA ALA A 268 -3.56 3.24 11.77
C ALA A 268 -4.97 2.86 11.31
N CYS A 269 -5.10 2.27 10.12
CA CYS A 269 -6.38 1.81 9.58
C CYS A 269 -7.03 0.75 10.48
N PHE A 270 -6.25 -0.21 10.96
CA PHE A 270 -6.71 -1.22 11.90
C PHE A 270 -7.16 -0.59 13.22
N SER A 271 -6.36 0.32 13.79
CA SER A 271 -6.72 1.02 15.03
C SER A 271 -8.01 1.83 14.89
N TYR A 272 -8.23 2.47 13.73
CA TYR A 272 -9.47 3.19 13.44
C TYR A 272 -10.65 2.23 13.28
N TRP A 273 -10.45 1.09 12.63
CA TRP A 273 -11.48 0.05 12.48
C TRP A 273 -11.97 -0.49 13.82
N GLN A 274 -11.05 -0.70 14.78
CA GLN A 274 -11.39 -1.18 16.13
C GLN A 274 -12.27 -0.19 16.90
N VAL A 275 -12.15 1.11 16.64
CA VAL A 275 -13.00 2.14 17.26
C VAL A 275 -14.31 2.31 16.50
N SER A 276 -14.23 2.44 15.17
CA SER A 276 -15.36 2.67 14.30
C SER A 276 -15.07 2.07 12.94
N GLN A 277 -15.82 1.02 12.56
CA GLN A 277 -15.70 0.38 11.25
C GLN A 277 -15.84 1.40 10.12
N ARG A 278 -16.73 2.39 10.26
CA ARG A 278 -16.90 3.48 9.29
C ARG A 278 -15.63 4.33 9.16
N ALA A 279 -14.98 4.69 10.26
CA ALA A 279 -13.72 5.43 10.22
C ALA A 279 -12.60 4.63 9.55
N GLY A 280 -12.49 3.34 9.87
CA GLY A 280 -11.55 2.41 9.22
C GLY A 280 -11.79 2.30 7.71
N MET A 281 -13.04 2.11 7.27
CA MET A 281 -13.40 2.06 5.84
C MET A 281 -13.07 3.35 5.10
N ILE A 282 -13.29 4.52 5.72
CA ILE A 282 -12.95 5.82 5.12
C ILE A 282 -11.43 5.98 4.97
N LEU A 283 -10.64 5.43 5.89
CA LEU A 283 -9.18 5.50 5.83
C LEU A 283 -8.56 4.45 4.89
N ALA A 284 -9.25 3.33 4.65
CA ALA A 284 -8.77 2.19 3.84
C ALA A 284 -8.24 2.54 2.43
N PRO A 285 -8.82 3.49 1.67
CA PRO A 285 -8.24 3.93 0.39
C PRO A 285 -6.79 4.41 0.51
N SER A 286 -6.40 4.94 1.67
CA SER A 286 -4.99 5.31 1.95
C SER A 286 -4.08 4.09 1.94
N CYS A 287 -4.50 2.95 2.47
CA CYS A 287 -3.71 1.72 2.48
C CYS A 287 -3.48 1.20 1.05
N VAL A 288 -4.52 1.26 0.21
CA VAL A 288 -4.44 0.88 -1.20
C VAL A 288 -3.45 1.77 -1.95
N TRP A 289 -3.59 3.08 -1.82
CA TRP A 289 -2.68 4.02 -2.49
C TRP A 289 -1.23 3.90 -2.00
N ILE A 290 -1.00 3.79 -0.69
CA ILE A 290 0.35 3.62 -0.14
C ILE A 290 0.98 2.30 -0.61
N SER A 291 0.18 1.25 -0.79
CA SER A 291 0.68 -0.01 -1.39
C SER A 291 1.10 0.18 -2.85
N ILE A 292 0.29 0.87 -3.67
CA ILE A 292 0.64 1.21 -5.06
C ILE A 292 1.89 2.08 -5.10
N ALA A 293 1.97 3.10 -4.24
CA ALA A 293 3.12 3.98 -4.12
C ALA A 293 4.38 3.20 -3.72
N SER A 294 4.26 2.20 -2.83
CA SER A 294 5.40 1.39 -2.44
C SER A 294 5.98 0.60 -3.61
N PHE A 295 5.12 0.01 -4.45
CA PHE A 295 5.54 -0.67 -5.66
C PHE A 295 6.14 0.29 -6.70
N LEU A 296 5.67 1.55 -6.73
CA LEU A 296 6.20 2.58 -7.62
C LEU A 296 7.61 2.99 -7.22
N VAL A 297 7.82 3.26 -5.93
CA VAL A 297 9.13 3.58 -5.36
C VAL A 297 10.11 2.45 -5.62
N PHE A 298 9.72 1.21 -5.34
CA PHE A 298 10.53 0.03 -5.62
C PHE A 298 10.87 -0.12 -7.11
N SER A 299 9.89 0.08 -7.99
CA SER A 299 10.10 -0.03 -9.44
C SER A 299 11.07 1.03 -9.97
N ILE A 300 10.93 2.27 -9.51
CA ILE A 300 11.85 3.36 -9.85
C ILE A 300 13.25 3.03 -9.34
N TRP A 301 13.41 2.59 -8.10
CA TRP A 301 14.72 2.18 -7.56
C TRP A 301 15.35 1.03 -8.37
N LYS A 302 14.56 0.01 -8.72
CA LYS A 302 15.02 -1.14 -9.52
C LYS A 302 15.48 -0.76 -10.93
N LEU A 303 14.89 0.28 -11.52
CA LEU A 303 15.22 0.79 -12.86
C LEU A 303 16.43 1.72 -12.89
N ASN A 304 16.82 2.31 -11.76
CA ASN A 304 17.88 3.32 -11.66
C ASN A 304 18.99 2.82 -10.72
N ASP A 305 19.77 1.85 -11.20
CA ASP A 305 21.04 1.36 -10.64
C ASP A 305 21.04 0.78 -9.22
N ARG A 306 19.87 0.70 -8.56
CA ARG A 306 19.69 0.06 -7.25
C ARG A 306 20.69 0.54 -6.20
N GLN A 307 20.67 1.84 -5.93
CA GLN A 307 21.43 2.44 -4.83
C GLN A 307 21.30 1.61 -3.53
N PRO A 308 22.33 1.59 -2.67
CA PRO A 308 22.31 0.85 -1.42
C PRO A 308 21.06 1.12 -0.57
N LEU A 309 20.55 0.07 0.08
CA LEU A 309 19.36 0.15 0.95
C LEU A 309 19.65 0.80 2.32
N TYR A 310 20.90 1.16 2.56
CA TYR A 310 21.39 1.81 3.78
C TYR A 310 22.14 3.09 3.37
N PRO A 311 22.21 4.10 4.24
CA PRO A 311 22.97 5.31 3.94
C PRO A 311 24.47 5.01 3.98
N VAL A 312 25.20 5.47 2.97
CA VAL A 312 26.65 5.27 2.84
C VAL A 312 27.37 6.52 3.31
N LYS A 313 28.45 6.35 4.09
CA LYS A 313 29.33 7.46 4.49
C LYS A 313 29.86 8.19 3.25
N LYS A 314 29.69 9.50 3.21
CA LYS A 314 30.16 10.38 2.13
C LYS A 314 31.56 10.90 2.39
#